data_AF-A0A4Y2NRW1-F1
#
_entry.id   AF-A0A4Y2NRW1-F1
#
_cell.length_a   1.000
_cell.length_b   1.000
_cell.length_c   1.000
_cell.angle_alpha   90.00
_cell.angle_beta   90.00
_cell.angle_gamma   90.00
#
_symmetry.space_group_name_H-M   'P 1'
#
loop_
_entity.id
_entity.type
_entity.pdbx_description
1 polymer ?
#
loop_
_entity_poly.entity_id
_entity_poly.type
_entity_poly.pdbx_seq_one_letter_code
_entity_poly.pdbx_strand_id
1 'polypeptide(L)'
;MMEDPGLKLEKETNSLKLLREKMDKCSSLSKDMCSILTSFDEHLMKLEQTILPVYLETGNLQRRQENIDKILDRLDYVIQYYNVPKEVESKIRDGPSGCLQSYLECLKKIQSSINFFQKNNQDCQELVELSTLFDDGAESLQVEFRNILYRYSKPIPAITVLDMLGMDDEMPADEDKVSVEQIPDNVLQDLIKISQWLQTHNSEEYINVYSSIRSNVLTRSIQNLKDHLKNSSGSSNTLTVQNSPQMVNS
;
A
#
# COMPACT_ATOMS: atom_id res chain seq x y z
N MET A 1 -73.08 82.76 44.77
CA MET A 1 -72.54 81.95 45.88
C MET A 1 -71.04 81.99 45.77
N MET A 2 -70.39 82.81 46.61
CA MET A 2 -68.94 82.87 46.72
C MET A 2 -68.47 81.55 47.34
N GLU A 3 -67.62 80.82 46.63
CA GLU A 3 -66.90 79.69 47.22
C GLU A 3 -66.12 80.22 48.43
N ASP A 4 -66.42 79.69 49.62
CA ASP A 4 -65.80 80.11 50.88
C ASP A 4 -64.26 79.98 50.77
N PRO A 5 -63.51 81.08 50.96
CA PRO A 5 -62.05 81.08 50.89
C PRO A 5 -61.40 80.03 51.81
N GLY A 6 -62.03 79.73 52.95
CA GLY A 6 -61.55 78.70 53.89
C GLY A 6 -61.64 77.29 53.30
N LEU A 7 -62.77 76.96 52.68
CA LEU A 7 -62.99 75.66 52.01
C LEU A 7 -62.04 75.47 50.82
N LYS A 8 -61.73 76.53 50.07
CA LYS A 8 -60.80 76.47 48.94
C LYS A 8 -59.36 76.24 49.40
N LEU A 9 -58.94 76.93 50.47
CA LEU A 9 -57.62 76.76 51.07
C LEU A 9 -57.44 75.36 51.66
N GLU A 10 -58.48 74.82 52.30
CA GLU A 10 -58.51 73.45 52.82
C GLU A 10 -58.40 72.41 51.68
N LYS A 11 -59.09 72.64 50.56
CA LYS A 11 -59.03 71.76 49.39
C LYS A 11 -57.65 71.78 48.72
N GLU A 12 -57.01 72.94 48.60
CA GLU A 12 -55.65 73.05 48.06
C GLU A 12 -54.61 72.45 49.01
N THR A 13 -54.72 72.67 50.33
CA THR A 13 -53.81 72.07 51.30
C THR A 13 -53.92 70.54 51.34
N ASN A 14 -55.14 70.00 51.22
CA ASN A 14 -55.35 68.56 51.08
C ASN A 14 -54.81 68.01 49.75
N SER A 15 -54.95 68.75 48.65
CA SER A 15 -54.39 68.38 47.34
C SER A 15 -52.85 68.39 47.34
N LEU A 16 -52.24 69.37 48.01
CA LEU A 16 -50.78 69.44 48.21
C LEU A 16 -50.27 68.30 49.08
N LYS A 17 -50.99 67.93 50.15
CA LYS A 17 -50.66 66.74 50.96
C LYS A 17 -50.70 65.46 50.12
N LEU A 18 -51.75 65.28 49.32
CA LEU A 18 -51.88 64.12 48.45
C LEU A 18 -50.75 64.08 47.40
N LEU A 19 -50.44 65.21 46.77
CA LEU A 19 -49.34 65.30 45.80
C LEU A 19 -47.99 64.97 46.44
N ARG A 20 -47.76 65.44 47.67
CA ARG A 20 -46.56 65.12 48.44
C ARG A 20 -46.47 63.63 48.78
N GLU A 21 -47.56 63.01 49.21
CA GLU A 21 -47.61 61.55 49.39
C GLU A 21 -47.32 60.77 48.10
N LYS A 22 -47.86 61.23 46.95
CA LYS A 22 -47.57 60.62 45.65
C LYS A 22 -46.11 60.82 45.24
N MET A 23 -45.54 62.00 45.51
CA MET A 23 -44.12 62.30 45.28
C MET A 23 -43.23 61.41 46.14
N ASP A 24 -43.53 61.27 47.44
CA ASP A 24 -42.79 60.42 48.37
C ASP A 24 -42.90 58.94 47.96
N LYS A 25 -44.09 58.50 47.52
CA LYS A 25 -44.29 57.16 46.96
C LYS A 25 -43.51 56.93 45.66
N CYS A 26 -43.45 57.93 44.78
CA CYS A 26 -42.66 57.87 43.54
C CYS A 26 -41.16 57.85 43.84
N SER A 27 -40.71 58.62 44.83
CA SER A 27 -39.31 58.64 45.31
C SER A 27 -38.92 57.28 45.91
N SER A 28 -39.79 56.69 46.74
CA SER A 28 -39.62 55.33 47.26
C SER A 28 -39.52 54.32 46.13
N LEU A 29 -40.43 54.35 45.16
CA LEU A 29 -40.43 53.43 44.03
C LEU A 29 -39.15 53.56 43.18
N SER A 30 -38.68 54.78 42.92
CA SER A 30 -37.40 55.00 42.23
C SER A 30 -36.23 54.46 43.03
N LYS A 31 -36.25 54.58 44.36
CA LYS A 31 -35.21 54.02 45.23
C LYS A 31 -35.22 52.50 45.22
N ASP A 32 -36.41 51.89 45.21
CA ASP A 32 -36.59 50.45 45.07
C ASP A 32 -36.08 49.96 43.71
N MET A 33 -36.38 50.68 42.63
CA MET A 33 -35.84 50.39 41.30
C MET A 33 -34.32 50.48 41.26
N CYS A 34 -33.72 51.54 41.84
CA CYS A 34 -32.27 51.64 41.94
C CYS A 34 -31.68 50.47 42.74
N SER A 35 -32.31 50.07 43.84
CA SER A 35 -31.86 48.92 44.64
C SER A 35 -31.90 47.61 43.85
N ILE A 36 -32.96 47.38 43.05
CA ILE A 36 -33.08 46.21 42.19
C ILE A 36 -31.99 46.21 41.13
N LEU A 37 -31.75 47.35 40.48
CA LEU A 37 -30.70 47.49 39.47
C LEU A 37 -29.31 47.22 40.04
N THR A 38 -29.00 47.75 41.22
CA THR A 38 -27.73 47.46 41.91
C THR A 38 -27.59 45.96 42.21
N SER A 39 -28.66 45.30 42.67
CA SER A 39 -28.63 43.86 42.91
C SER A 39 -28.40 43.05 41.62
N PHE A 40 -28.99 43.47 40.51
CA PHE A 40 -28.78 42.84 39.21
C PHE A 40 -27.34 43.00 38.73
N ASP A 41 -26.75 44.18 38.91
CA ASP A 41 -25.38 44.47 38.51
C ASP A 41 -24.38 43.62 39.32
N GLU A 42 -24.59 43.52 40.64
CA GLU A 42 -23.78 42.64 41.50
C GLU A 42 -23.91 41.17 41.11
N HIS A 43 -25.11 40.72 40.73
CA HIS A 43 -25.34 39.34 40.29
C HIS A 43 -24.68 39.07 38.94
N LEU A 44 -24.76 39.99 37.99
CA LEU A 44 -24.09 39.89 36.69
C LEU A 44 -22.56 39.86 36.86
N MET A 45 -22.02 40.70 37.72
CA MET A 45 -20.58 40.72 37.99
C MET A 45 -20.10 39.40 38.61
N LYS A 46 -20.85 38.84 39.57
CA LYS A 46 -20.55 37.51 40.15
C LYS A 46 -20.66 36.40 39.11
N LEU A 47 -21.66 36.47 38.24
CA LEU A 47 -21.88 35.50 37.18
C LEU A 47 -20.71 35.52 36.19
N GLU A 48 -20.28 36.70 35.75
CA GLU A 48 -19.13 36.87 34.86
C GLU A 48 -17.84 36.33 35.50
N GLN A 49 -17.58 36.70 36.76
CA GLN A 49 -16.42 36.19 37.51
C GLN A 49 -16.43 34.67 37.67
N THR A 50 -17.60 34.04 37.68
CA THR A 50 -17.74 32.58 37.81
C THR A 50 -17.67 31.87 36.46
N ILE A 51 -18.33 32.42 35.43
CA ILE A 51 -18.44 31.77 34.12
C ILE A 51 -17.18 31.97 33.28
N LEU A 52 -16.55 33.14 33.33
CA LEU A 52 -15.40 33.45 32.47
C LEU A 52 -14.24 32.46 32.68
N PRO A 53 -13.81 32.12 33.92
CA PRO A 53 -12.79 31.10 34.13
C PRO A 53 -13.22 29.73 33.61
N VAL A 54 -14.48 29.33 33.80
CA VAL A 54 -15.02 28.04 33.33
C VAL A 54 -14.99 27.97 31.80
N TYR A 55 -15.37 29.05 31.11
CA TYR A 55 -15.31 29.13 29.65
C TYR A 55 -13.87 29.01 29.14
N LEU A 56 -12.91 29.72 29.77
CA LEU A 56 -11.50 29.65 29.40
C LEU A 56 -10.91 28.26 29.64
N GLU A 57 -11.19 27.65 30.81
CA GLU A 57 -10.75 26.29 31.12
C GLU A 57 -11.37 25.26 30.18
N THR A 58 -12.65 25.41 29.82
CA THR A 58 -13.32 24.54 28.84
C THR A 58 -12.65 24.65 27.47
N GLY A 59 -12.31 25.86 27.02
CA GLY A 59 -11.59 26.06 25.76
C GLY A 59 -10.17 25.47 25.78
N ASN A 60 -9.46 25.58 26.91
CA ASN A 60 -8.16 24.95 27.09
C ASN A 60 -8.26 23.42 27.09
N LEU A 61 -9.29 22.86 27.73
CA LEU A 61 -9.56 21.43 27.75
C LEU A 61 -9.86 20.91 26.35
N GLN A 62 -10.69 21.61 25.57
CA GLN A 62 -10.98 21.25 24.19
C GLN A 62 -9.72 21.25 23.32
N ARG A 63 -8.87 22.29 23.45
CA ARG A 63 -7.58 22.32 22.74
C ARG A 63 -6.65 21.17 23.15
N ARG A 64 -6.63 20.81 24.43
CA ARG A 64 -5.87 19.63 24.90
C ARG A 64 -6.42 18.34 24.29
N GLN A 65 -7.74 18.19 24.25
CA GLN A 65 -8.39 17.05 23.63
C GLN A 65 -8.02 16.92 22.15
N GLU A 66 -8.14 18.00 21.37
CA GLU A 66 -7.73 18.01 19.96
C GLU A 66 -6.26 17.67 19.76
N ASN A 67 -5.39 18.11 20.67
CA ASN A 67 -3.97 17.77 20.62
C ASN A 67 -3.74 16.29 20.92
N ILE A 68 -4.47 15.71 21.88
CA ILE A 68 -4.42 14.28 22.20
C ILE A 68 -4.85 13.47 20.97
N ASP A 69 -5.98 13.82 20.35
CA ASP A 69 -6.48 13.12 19.16
C ASP A 69 -5.47 13.16 18.02
N LYS A 70 -4.87 14.33 17.75
CA LYS A 70 -3.80 14.47 16.74
C LYS A 70 -2.55 13.65 17.06
N ILE A 71 -2.20 13.51 18.34
CA ILE A 71 -1.04 12.71 18.75
C ILE A 71 -1.36 11.22 18.59
N LEU A 72 -2.58 10.78 18.92
CA LEU A 72 -3.04 9.41 18.71
C LEU A 72 -2.96 9.03 17.23
N ASP A 73 -3.49 9.87 16.34
CA ASP A 73 -3.43 9.63 14.88
C ASP A 73 -1.98 9.48 14.37
N ARG A 74 -1.07 10.33 14.87
CA ARG A 74 0.35 10.26 14.52
C ARG A 74 1.01 9.01 15.08
N LEU A 75 0.63 8.59 16.28
CA LEU A 75 1.18 7.42 16.94
C LEU A 75 0.75 6.14 16.20
N ASP A 76 -0.52 6.04 15.79
CA ASP A 76 -1.02 4.95 14.96
C ASP A 76 -0.27 4.85 13.62
N TYR A 77 -0.03 6.00 12.98
CA TYR A 77 0.78 6.06 11.76
C TYR A 77 2.22 5.56 11.96
N VAL A 78 2.82 5.76 13.14
CA VAL A 78 4.18 5.29 13.43
C VAL A 78 4.18 3.80 13.76
N ILE A 79 3.23 3.33 14.59
CA ILE A 79 3.11 1.92 15.01
C ILE A 79 3.07 0.98 13.79
N GLN A 80 2.38 1.37 12.72
CA GLN A 80 2.26 0.52 11.52
C GLN A 80 3.63 0.13 10.95
N TYR A 81 4.65 0.97 11.07
CA TYR A 81 6.01 0.70 10.56
C TYR A 81 6.78 -0.27 11.46
N TYR A 82 6.57 -0.21 12.77
CA TYR A 82 7.17 -1.12 13.76
C TYR A 82 6.60 -2.54 13.69
N ASN A 83 5.36 -2.70 13.21
CA ASN A 83 4.76 -4.01 13.04
C ASN A 83 5.17 -4.74 11.75
N VAL A 84 5.73 -4.01 10.77
CA VAL A 84 6.07 -4.57 9.46
C VAL A 84 7.00 -5.79 9.52
N PRO A 85 8.12 -5.78 10.28
CA PRO A 85 9.01 -6.95 10.35
C PRO A 85 8.24 -8.23 10.70
N LYS A 86 7.44 -8.18 11.76
CA LYS A 86 6.65 -9.32 12.26
C LYS A 86 5.61 -9.82 11.27
N GLU A 87 4.98 -8.91 10.53
CA GLU A 87 3.93 -9.26 9.56
C GLU A 87 4.50 -9.91 8.29
N VAL A 88 5.69 -9.49 7.87
CA VAL A 88 6.26 -9.91 6.58
C VAL A 88 7.29 -11.04 6.72
N GLU A 89 7.88 -11.25 7.91
CA GLU A 89 8.94 -12.25 8.15
C GLU A 89 8.57 -13.64 7.66
N SER A 90 7.37 -14.14 8.00
CA SER A 90 6.90 -15.46 7.55
C SER A 90 6.83 -15.55 6.03
N LYS A 91 6.32 -14.51 5.37
CA LYS A 91 6.17 -14.49 3.90
C LYS A 91 7.51 -14.41 3.19
N ILE A 92 8.47 -13.67 3.74
CA ILE A 92 9.83 -13.62 3.20
C ILE A 92 10.51 -14.98 3.33
N ARG A 93 10.35 -15.64 4.49
CA ARG A 93 10.89 -16.98 4.74
C ARG A 93 10.28 -18.07 3.85
N ASP A 94 8.99 -18.00 3.56
CA ASP A 94 8.29 -18.95 2.69
C ASP A 94 8.72 -18.81 1.21
N GLY A 95 9.31 -17.67 0.85
CA GLY A 95 9.79 -17.39 -0.49
C GLY A 95 8.69 -16.99 -1.49
N PRO A 96 9.08 -16.57 -2.72
CA PRO A 96 8.16 -16.05 -3.73
C PRO A 96 7.35 -17.11 -4.49
N SER A 97 7.64 -18.41 -4.30
CA SER A 97 7.06 -19.49 -5.10
C SER A 97 5.53 -19.57 -4.96
N GLY A 98 4.82 -19.50 -6.10
CA GLY A 98 3.36 -19.62 -6.17
C GLY A 98 2.58 -18.34 -5.83
N CYS A 99 3.21 -17.33 -5.22
CA CYS A 99 2.57 -16.09 -4.76
C CYS A 99 3.42 -14.83 -5.00
N LEU A 100 4.10 -14.74 -6.16
CA LEU A 100 5.04 -13.66 -6.47
C LEU A 100 4.48 -12.26 -6.22
N GLN A 101 3.23 -11.99 -6.60
CA GLN A 101 2.62 -10.67 -6.43
C GLN A 101 2.54 -10.24 -4.96
N SER A 102 2.04 -11.11 -4.07
CA SER A 102 1.98 -10.80 -2.64
C SER A 102 3.38 -10.66 -2.04
N TYR A 103 4.36 -11.41 -2.56
CA TYR A 103 5.74 -11.33 -2.09
C TYR A 103 6.39 -9.98 -2.43
N LEU A 104 6.21 -9.50 -3.68
CA LEU A 104 6.68 -8.19 -4.11
C LEU A 104 6.02 -7.04 -3.33
N GLU A 105 4.75 -7.19 -2.93
CA GLU A 105 4.07 -6.23 -2.07
C GLU A 105 4.67 -6.18 -0.66
N CYS A 106 5.06 -7.33 -0.09
CA CYS A 106 5.78 -7.39 1.18
C CYS A 106 7.13 -6.69 1.10
N LEU A 107 7.92 -6.94 0.05
CA LEU A 107 9.19 -6.24 -0.17
C LEU A 107 9.01 -4.73 -0.32
N LYS A 108 7.96 -4.28 -1.03
CA LYS A 108 7.62 -2.86 -1.14
C LYS A 108 7.23 -2.25 0.22
N LYS A 109 6.53 -3.01 1.06
CA LYS A 109 6.19 -2.60 2.43
C LYS A 109 7.44 -2.45 3.29
N ILE A 110 8.36 -3.42 3.23
CA ILE A 110 9.68 -3.35 3.90
C ILE A 110 10.45 -2.12 3.44
N GLN A 111 10.58 -1.89 2.13
CA GLN A 111 11.26 -0.72 1.58
C GLN A 111 10.66 0.60 2.07
N SER A 112 9.32 0.66 2.16
CA SER A 112 8.62 1.85 2.66
C SER A 112 8.94 2.11 4.14
N SER A 113 9.01 1.05 4.96
CA SER A 113 9.41 1.14 6.36
C SER A 113 10.87 1.54 6.53
N ILE A 114 11.78 0.97 5.73
CA ILE A 114 13.20 1.36 5.71
C ILE A 114 13.32 2.85 5.41
N ASN A 115 12.65 3.34 4.36
CA ASN A 115 12.66 4.76 3.99
C ASN A 115 12.07 5.66 5.09
N PHE A 116 11.07 5.17 5.84
CA PHE A 116 10.50 5.89 6.98
C PHE A 116 11.51 6.00 8.13
N PHE A 117 12.13 4.89 8.53
CA PHE A 117 13.12 4.88 9.62
C PHE A 117 14.39 5.66 9.25
N GLN A 118 14.91 5.54 8.03
CA GLN A 118 16.06 6.32 7.56
C GLN A 118 15.85 7.84 7.64
N LYS A 119 14.61 8.32 7.50
CA LYS A 119 14.28 9.75 7.58
C LYS A 119 14.03 10.24 9.00
N ASN A 120 13.48 9.39 9.87
CA ASN A 120 13.01 9.80 11.20
C ASN A 120 13.91 9.33 12.35
N ASN A 121 14.55 8.16 12.24
CA ASN A 121 15.41 7.57 13.26
C ASN A 121 16.39 6.55 12.66
N GLN A 122 17.59 6.99 12.32
CA GLN A 122 18.60 6.17 11.63
C GLN A 122 19.26 5.10 12.52
N ASP A 123 19.23 5.26 13.84
CA ASP A 123 19.92 4.37 14.78
C ASP A 123 18.99 3.33 15.43
N CYS A 124 17.81 3.09 14.85
CA CYS A 124 16.86 2.12 15.39
C CYS A 124 17.22 0.67 14.99
N GLN A 125 17.01 -0.27 15.92
CA GLN A 125 17.26 -1.70 15.70
C GLN A 125 16.35 -2.26 14.61
N GLU A 126 15.12 -1.74 14.51
CA GLU A 126 14.13 -2.15 13.52
C GLU A 126 14.59 -1.86 12.09
N LEU A 127 15.38 -0.81 11.87
CA LEU A 127 15.96 -0.51 10.55
C LEU A 127 16.97 -1.60 10.14
N VAL A 128 17.77 -2.09 11.09
CA VAL A 128 18.73 -3.16 10.84
C VAL A 128 17.99 -4.45 10.48
N GLU A 129 16.99 -4.82 11.28
CA GLU A 129 16.15 -6.00 11.04
C GLU A 129 15.40 -5.94 9.70
N LEU A 130 14.83 -4.78 9.35
CA LEU A 130 14.18 -4.59 8.05
C LEU A 130 15.15 -4.67 6.89
N SER A 131 16.37 -4.13 7.05
CA SER A 131 17.40 -4.20 6.01
C SER A 131 17.83 -5.64 5.77
N THR A 132 18.10 -6.40 6.84
CA THR A 132 18.43 -7.83 6.70
C THR A 132 17.30 -8.61 6.04
N LEU A 133 16.04 -8.35 6.44
CA LEU A 133 14.88 -9.02 5.87
C LEU A 133 14.66 -8.66 4.40
N PHE A 134 15.01 -7.42 4.02
CA PHE A 134 14.99 -6.98 2.64
C PHE A 134 16.04 -7.70 1.79
N ASP A 135 17.26 -7.82 2.30
CA ASP A 135 18.37 -8.50 1.63
C ASP A 135 18.07 -10.00 1.45
N ASP A 136 17.61 -10.69 2.50
CA ASP A 136 17.16 -12.09 2.45
C ASP A 136 16.05 -12.27 1.41
N GLY A 137 15.13 -11.31 1.37
CA GLY A 137 14.01 -11.33 0.44
C GLY A 137 14.43 -11.10 -1.02
N ALA A 138 15.46 -10.27 -1.25
CA ALA A 138 16.06 -10.02 -2.54
C ALA A 138 16.85 -11.25 -3.03
N GLU A 139 17.62 -11.91 -2.15
CA GLU A 139 18.32 -13.16 -2.47
C GLU A 139 17.32 -14.26 -2.87
N SER A 140 16.23 -14.39 -2.11
CA SER A 140 15.16 -15.35 -2.43
C SER A 140 14.53 -15.13 -3.81
N LEU A 141 14.38 -13.86 -4.25
CA LEU A 141 13.93 -13.56 -5.62
C LEU A 141 14.93 -13.99 -6.69
N GLN A 142 16.23 -13.79 -6.44
CA GLN A 142 17.27 -14.22 -7.39
C GLN A 142 17.30 -15.75 -7.51
N VAL A 143 17.20 -16.45 -6.38
CA VAL A 143 17.10 -17.91 -6.34
C VAL A 143 15.87 -18.39 -7.09
N GLU A 144 14.71 -17.76 -6.90
CA GLU A 144 13.49 -18.13 -7.61
C GLU A 144 13.58 -17.87 -9.12
N PHE A 145 14.13 -16.72 -9.54
CA PHE A 145 14.38 -16.44 -10.95
C PHE A 145 15.22 -17.54 -11.61
N ARG A 146 16.30 -17.95 -10.94
CA ARG A 146 17.14 -19.07 -11.35
C ARG A 146 16.36 -20.38 -11.42
N ASN A 147 15.57 -20.71 -10.40
CA ASN A 147 14.78 -21.94 -10.33
C ASN A 147 13.74 -22.03 -11.45
N ILE A 148 13.02 -20.94 -11.70
CA ILE A 148 12.05 -20.84 -12.79
C ILE A 148 12.75 -21.09 -14.12
N LEU A 149 13.89 -20.42 -14.37
CA LEU A 149 14.64 -20.62 -15.61
C LEU A 149 15.12 -22.05 -15.80
N TYR A 150 15.67 -22.70 -14.78
CA TYR A 150 16.10 -24.10 -14.87
C TYR A 150 14.92 -25.06 -15.09
N ARG A 151 13.77 -24.78 -14.47
CA ARG A 151 12.59 -25.64 -14.54
C ARG A 151 11.96 -25.65 -15.93
N TYR A 152 11.88 -24.48 -16.57
CA TYR A 152 11.18 -24.29 -17.83
C TYR A 152 12.09 -24.24 -19.06
N SER A 153 13.38 -23.87 -18.92
CA SER A 153 14.31 -23.89 -20.05
C SER A 153 14.83 -25.31 -20.31
N LYS A 154 14.10 -26.05 -21.15
CA LYS A 154 14.48 -27.40 -21.58
C LYS A 154 15.03 -27.39 -23.01
N PRO A 155 16.05 -28.22 -23.33
CA PRO A 155 16.52 -28.39 -24.70
C PRO A 155 15.40 -28.84 -25.63
N ILE A 156 15.35 -28.28 -26.84
CA ILE A 156 14.38 -28.66 -27.87
C ILE A 156 14.80 -30.03 -28.45
N PRO A 157 13.89 -31.00 -28.56
CA PRO A 157 14.14 -32.26 -29.25
C PRO A 157 14.50 -32.03 -30.73
N ALA A 158 15.36 -32.89 -31.29
CA ALA A 158 15.80 -32.78 -32.68
C ALA A 158 14.64 -32.82 -33.68
N ILE A 159 13.66 -33.70 -33.46
CA ILE A 159 12.48 -33.86 -34.32
C ILE A 159 11.70 -32.55 -34.41
N THR A 160 11.40 -31.91 -33.28
CA THR A 160 10.72 -30.60 -33.25
C THR A 160 11.47 -29.52 -34.02
N VAL A 161 12.82 -29.57 -34.02
CA VAL A 161 13.62 -28.64 -34.83
C VAL A 161 13.53 -28.96 -36.32
N LEU A 162 13.49 -30.23 -36.70
CA LEU A 162 13.30 -30.66 -38.10
C LEU A 162 11.91 -30.30 -38.62
N ASP A 163 10.87 -30.45 -37.79
CA ASP A 163 9.50 -30.04 -38.09
C ASP A 163 9.42 -28.53 -38.35
N MET A 164 10.09 -27.72 -37.52
CA MET A 164 10.20 -26.26 -37.72
C MET A 164 10.94 -25.88 -39.00
N LEU A 165 11.91 -26.69 -39.42
CA LEU A 165 12.70 -26.46 -40.64
C LEU A 165 11.98 -26.93 -41.91
N GLY A 166 10.80 -27.58 -41.79
CA GLY A 166 10.05 -28.09 -42.92
C GLY A 166 10.79 -29.18 -43.69
N MET A 167 11.60 -29.99 -43.00
CA MET A 167 12.38 -31.05 -43.65
C MET A 167 11.53 -32.26 -44.07
N ASP A 168 10.24 -32.29 -43.72
CA ASP A 168 9.23 -33.17 -44.32
C ASP A 168 8.47 -32.38 -45.41
N ASP A 169 8.74 -32.74 -46.66
CA ASP A 169 8.50 -31.99 -47.90
C ASP A 169 7.03 -31.98 -48.41
N GLU A 170 6.02 -32.10 -47.53
CA GLU A 170 4.60 -32.18 -47.94
C GLU A 170 3.61 -31.39 -47.05
N MET A 171 4.00 -30.27 -46.46
CA MET A 171 3.06 -29.45 -45.68
C MET A 171 2.32 -28.43 -46.58
N PRO A 172 0.97 -28.46 -46.66
CA PRO A 172 0.19 -27.51 -47.45
C PRO A 172 0.37 -26.07 -46.95
N ALA A 173 0.36 -25.11 -47.88
CA ALA A 173 0.74 -23.71 -47.67
C ALA A 173 -0.10 -22.88 -46.67
N ASP A 174 -1.10 -23.49 -46.03
CA ASP A 174 -2.03 -22.85 -45.09
C ASP A 174 -1.89 -23.32 -43.63
N GLU A 175 -0.91 -24.17 -43.30
CA GLU A 175 -0.63 -24.51 -41.90
C GLU A 175 0.32 -23.51 -41.22
N ASP A 176 -0.16 -22.92 -40.11
CA ASP A 176 0.59 -21.99 -39.27
C ASP A 176 1.98 -22.56 -38.93
N LYS A 177 3.03 -21.76 -39.15
CA LYS A 177 4.41 -22.13 -38.78
C LYS A 177 4.44 -22.65 -37.34
N VAL A 178 4.90 -23.89 -37.17
CA VAL A 178 5.06 -24.52 -35.85
C VAL A 178 5.94 -23.62 -34.98
N SER A 179 5.30 -22.97 -34.00
CA SER A 179 5.94 -22.04 -33.09
C SER A 179 6.29 -22.80 -31.81
N VAL A 180 7.58 -22.94 -31.48
CA VAL A 180 7.97 -23.60 -30.23
C VAL A 180 7.85 -22.63 -29.07
N GLU A 181 6.82 -22.84 -28.25
CA GLU A 181 6.67 -22.17 -26.97
C GLU A 181 7.68 -22.76 -25.96
N GLN A 182 8.86 -22.13 -25.85
CA GLN A 182 9.92 -22.62 -24.96
C GLN A 182 9.65 -22.35 -23.48
N ILE A 183 8.90 -21.29 -23.17
CA ILE A 183 8.54 -20.88 -21.82
C ILE A 183 7.07 -20.46 -21.87
N PRO A 184 6.19 -21.02 -21.03
CA PRO A 184 4.80 -20.62 -20.95
C PRO A 184 4.62 -19.12 -20.64
N ASP A 185 3.63 -18.48 -21.24
CA ASP A 185 3.38 -17.03 -21.07
C ASP A 185 3.27 -16.59 -19.60
N ASN A 186 2.58 -17.36 -18.76
CA ASN A 186 2.44 -17.05 -17.34
C ASN A 186 3.80 -17.05 -16.60
N VAL A 187 4.68 -17.99 -16.94
CA VAL A 187 6.03 -18.09 -16.39
C VAL A 187 6.90 -16.94 -16.90
N LEU A 188 6.74 -16.57 -18.17
CA LEU A 188 7.44 -15.43 -18.76
C LEU A 188 7.06 -14.13 -18.04
N GLN A 189 5.78 -13.92 -17.72
CA GLN A 189 5.33 -12.76 -16.95
C GLN A 189 5.96 -12.70 -15.57
N ASP A 190 6.08 -13.84 -14.87
CA ASP A 190 6.74 -13.89 -13.55
C ASP A 190 8.24 -13.57 -13.67
N LEU A 191 8.94 -14.13 -14.66
CA LEU A 191 10.34 -13.80 -14.94
C LEU A 191 10.54 -12.31 -15.24
N ILE A 192 9.64 -11.70 -16.02
CA ILE A 192 9.67 -10.26 -16.32
C ILE A 192 9.50 -9.46 -15.04
N LYS A 193 8.49 -9.76 -14.21
CA LYS A 193 8.27 -9.04 -12.95
C LYS A 193 9.48 -9.14 -12.01
N ILE A 194 10.07 -10.32 -11.86
CA ILE A 194 11.26 -10.51 -11.03
C ILE A 194 12.45 -9.72 -11.60
N SER A 195 12.69 -9.79 -12.91
CA SER A 195 13.79 -9.05 -13.56
C SER A 195 13.66 -7.53 -13.45
N GLN A 196 12.46 -6.98 -13.62
CA GLN A 196 12.17 -5.55 -13.44
C GLN A 196 12.43 -5.11 -12.00
N TRP A 197 12.01 -5.94 -11.04
CA TRP A 197 12.29 -5.68 -9.62
C TRP A 197 13.79 -5.70 -9.35
N LEU A 198 14.53 -6.73 -9.79
CA LEU A 198 15.98 -6.85 -9.59
C LEU A 198 16.77 -5.71 -10.26
N GLN A 199 16.36 -5.31 -11.47
CA GLN A 199 16.94 -4.17 -12.18
C GLN A 199 16.77 -2.86 -11.41
N THR A 200 15.60 -2.63 -10.82
CA THR A 200 15.33 -1.43 -10.02
C THR A 200 16.22 -1.36 -8.76
N HIS A 201 16.68 -2.51 -8.26
CA HIS A 201 17.53 -2.64 -7.08
C HIS A 201 19.00 -2.91 -7.42
N ASN A 202 19.44 -2.61 -8.65
CA ASN A 202 20.82 -2.75 -9.13
C ASN A 202 21.43 -4.15 -9.00
N SER A 203 20.62 -5.21 -9.01
CA SER A 203 21.12 -6.57 -9.16
C SER A 203 21.21 -6.89 -10.64
N GLU A 204 22.42 -6.92 -11.21
CA GLU A 204 22.67 -7.30 -12.61
C GLU A 204 22.99 -8.79 -12.78
N GLU A 205 23.18 -9.52 -11.67
CA GLU A 205 23.61 -10.92 -11.68
C GLU A 205 22.61 -11.85 -12.40
N TYR A 206 21.31 -11.53 -12.34
CA TYR A 206 20.26 -12.30 -13.01
C TYR A 206 20.44 -12.35 -14.54
N ILE A 207 21.08 -11.34 -15.15
CA ILE A 207 21.35 -11.30 -16.60
C ILE A 207 22.39 -12.37 -16.97
N ASN A 208 23.43 -12.52 -16.15
CA ASN A 208 24.45 -13.54 -16.33
C ASN A 208 23.86 -14.94 -16.13
N VAL A 209 22.99 -15.11 -15.13
CA VAL A 209 22.27 -16.36 -14.90
C VAL A 209 21.39 -16.71 -16.09
N TYR A 210 20.61 -15.75 -16.60
CA TYR A 210 19.75 -15.93 -17.77
C TYR A 210 20.56 -16.35 -19.00
N SER A 211 21.61 -15.58 -19.34
CA SER A 211 22.42 -15.84 -20.53
C SER A 211 23.11 -17.20 -20.47
N SER A 212 23.66 -17.58 -19.31
CA SER A 212 24.31 -18.88 -19.08
C SER A 212 23.33 -20.04 -19.26
N ILE A 213 22.17 -20.00 -18.61
CA ILE A 213 21.16 -21.08 -18.68
C ILE A 213 20.63 -21.22 -20.11
N ARG A 214 20.22 -20.12 -20.74
CA ARG A 214 19.62 -20.14 -22.08
C ARG A 214 20.64 -20.53 -23.16
N SER A 215 21.89 -20.08 -23.04
CA SER A 215 22.98 -20.49 -23.93
C SER A 215 23.27 -21.99 -23.84
N ASN A 216 23.28 -22.55 -22.62
CA ASN A 216 23.45 -23.99 -22.41
C ASN A 216 22.30 -24.79 -23.06
N VAL A 217 21.07 -24.35 -22.87
CA VAL A 217 19.87 -24.96 -23.45
C VAL A 217 19.90 -24.92 -24.97
N LEU A 218 20.29 -23.79 -25.56
CA LEU A 218 20.47 -23.67 -27.01
C LEU A 218 21.55 -24.63 -27.53
N THR A 219 22.72 -24.65 -26.87
CA THR A 219 23.84 -25.52 -27.25
C THR A 219 23.45 -26.99 -27.21
N ARG A 220 22.74 -27.42 -26.16
CA ARG A 220 22.21 -28.79 -26.05
C ARG A 220 21.19 -29.13 -27.13
N SER A 221 20.32 -28.19 -27.47
CA SER A 221 19.32 -28.38 -28.53
C SER A 221 19.98 -28.61 -29.90
N ILE A 222 21.00 -27.80 -30.22
CA ILE A 222 21.80 -27.95 -31.45
C ILE A 222 22.59 -29.25 -31.45
N GLN A 223 23.17 -29.63 -30.30
CA GLN A 223 23.91 -30.89 -30.16
C GLN A 223 22.99 -32.10 -30.37
N ASN A 224 21.78 -32.09 -29.79
CA ASN A 224 20.78 -33.14 -30.01
C ASN A 224 20.42 -33.28 -31.50
N LEU A 225 20.25 -32.15 -32.21
CA LEU A 225 19.98 -32.16 -33.65
C LEU A 225 21.15 -32.77 -34.43
N LYS A 226 22.38 -32.35 -34.14
CA LYS A 226 23.59 -32.89 -34.78
C LYS A 226 23.71 -34.40 -34.59
N ASP A 227 23.47 -34.89 -33.39
CA ASP A 227 23.55 -36.32 -33.07
C ASP A 227 22.43 -37.11 -33.76
N HIS A 228 21.22 -36.55 -33.82
CA HIS A 228 20.10 -37.12 -34.57
C HIS A 228 20.41 -37.27 -36.06
N LEU A 229 20.92 -36.21 -36.71
CA LEU A 229 21.29 -36.24 -38.13
C LEU A 229 22.38 -37.29 -38.41
N LYS A 230 23.43 -37.36 -37.58
CA LYS A 230 24.52 -38.34 -37.72
C LYS A 230 24.02 -39.79 -37.63
N ASN A 231 23.09 -40.06 -36.71
CA ASN A 231 22.54 -41.40 -36.52
C ASN A 231 21.54 -41.78 -37.62
N SER A 232 20.76 -40.82 -38.13
CA SER A 232 19.83 -41.01 -39.25
C SER A 232 20.58 -41.36 -40.56
N SER A 233 21.72 -40.71 -40.82
CA SER A 233 22.58 -41.02 -41.98
C SER A 233 23.22 -42.42 -41.93
N GLY A 234 23.37 -43.01 -40.73
CA GLY A 234 23.99 -44.34 -40.55
C GLY A 234 23.07 -45.53 -40.79
N SER A 235 21.74 -45.32 -40.78
CA SER A 235 20.74 -46.40 -40.89
C SER A 235 20.41 -46.81 -42.34
N SER A 236 20.95 -46.14 -43.36
CA SER A 236 20.61 -46.40 -44.76
C SER A 236 21.39 -47.56 -45.42
N ASN A 237 22.20 -48.33 -44.68
CA ASN A 237 23.11 -49.35 -45.26
C ASN A 237 22.76 -50.82 -44.92
N THR A 238 21.48 -51.20 -44.79
CA THR A 238 21.12 -52.64 -44.67
C THR A 238 19.91 -53.06 -45.53
N LEU A 239 19.98 -52.83 -46.84
CA LEU A 239 19.25 -53.70 -47.78
C LEU A 239 20.21 -54.82 -48.21
N THR A 240 20.16 -55.94 -47.50
CA THR A 240 20.82 -57.17 -47.94
C THR A 240 20.15 -57.65 -49.23
N VAL A 241 20.89 -57.59 -50.34
CA VAL A 241 20.51 -58.20 -51.61
C VAL A 241 20.43 -59.71 -51.39
N GLN A 242 19.21 -60.25 -51.34
CA GLN A 242 18.95 -61.69 -51.37
C GLN A 242 19.44 -62.25 -52.71
N ASN A 243 20.54 -63.02 -52.66
CA ASN A 243 20.97 -63.89 -53.74
C ASN A 243 19.87 -64.93 -54.05
N SER A 244 19.35 -64.91 -55.28
CA SER A 244 18.59 -66.03 -55.85
C SER A 244 19.55 -66.95 -56.62
N PRO A 245 19.55 -68.27 -56.40
CA PRO A 245 20.36 -69.19 -57.19
C PRO A 245 19.75 -69.42 -58.58
N GLN A 246 20.58 -69.26 -59.62
CA GLN A 246 20.22 -69.58 -61.00
C GLN A 246 20.04 -71.09 -61.19
N MET A 247 19.04 -71.42 -62.00
CA MET A 247 18.65 -72.77 -62.37
C MET A 247 19.70 -73.48 -63.24
N VAL A 248 19.74 -74.78 -63.02
CA VAL A 248 20.37 -75.85 -63.80
C VAL A 248 20.09 -75.70 -65.29
N ASN A 249 21.09 -75.95 -66.14
CA ASN A 249 20.87 -76.56 -67.44
C ASN A 249 22.09 -77.38 -67.90
N SER A 250 21.77 -78.66 -68.19
CA SER A 250 22.45 -79.66 -69.04
C SER A 250 23.84 -80.14 -68.69
#